data_AF-A0A7D9HYY0-F1
#
_entry.id   AF-A0A7D9HYY0-F1
#
_cell.length_a   1.000
_cell.length_b   1.000
_cell.length_c   1.000
_cell.angle_alpha   90.00
_cell.angle_beta   90.00
_cell.angle_gamma   90.00
#
_symmetry.space_group_name_H-M   'P 1'
#
loop_
_entity.id
_entity.type
_entity.pdbx_description
1 polymer ?
#
loop_
_entity_poly.entity_id
_entity_poly.type
_entity_poly.pdbx_seq_one_letter_code
_entity_poly.pdbx_strand_id
1 'polypeptide(L)'
;MYKQHTALKRELLLGRTRSEQKKAKKLKPQDEKTGRTAASRPIYWKQVSVKHREKFKQLLKVWESDPESITMVNDNVVCFAEEFAIGWGSRSTEVYICLGTDGIERAIKRLPKHLCKKFLKNERDILNSPNAVKSPRIVNYCSYDDTSNPDFGYLIVSLCEQNLEEFIKEEVERITESCAREMIRQVLEGLKALHAKEPRILHRDLKPTNILVDVKGNLLLSDFGIAYKFPKQGATTYLTSDEGETHGWVPQECIDWVGLYSDKIRKPSDAPIHFRWKEKSDIQVAGMVAFYIVTKGKHPFGPRIDQLKNLHDDNPVGLSKLSDHVVEDLLSQMLGRDLDERPYVEQALKHPFFLSFEEQMKFVQAVVNEPKFINYASEHRISLLPTDWKRVFGHEDLNTLCRGGHRSPSEYNGSRYTDCLRLIGNTCQHPDGKLRQLKKKTPATSSLEHYFLQLFPTLPLVLHQIIREDPKWKTLPALKEFFPVIDRRKRPIQTKAYTMYQIREFHNV
;
A
#
# COMPACT_ATOMS: atom_id res chain seq x y z
N MET A 1 34.09 10.99 14.83
CA MET A 1 33.36 9.71 14.72
C MET A 1 33.20 9.21 13.28
N TYR A 2 32.57 9.94 12.34
CA TYR A 2 32.38 9.46 10.94
C TYR A 2 33.69 9.10 10.21
N LYS A 3 34.75 9.93 10.32
CA LYS A 3 36.05 9.69 9.65
C LYS A 3 36.84 8.49 10.23
N GLN A 4 36.71 8.21 11.52
CA GLN A 4 37.37 7.04 12.15
C GLN A 4 36.68 5.73 11.76
N HIS A 5 35.35 5.76 11.56
CA HIS A 5 34.59 4.58 11.14
C HIS A 5 34.87 4.18 9.68
N THR A 6 35.19 5.15 8.81
CA THR A 6 35.57 4.89 7.41
C THR A 6 37.00 4.33 7.29
N ALA A 7 37.91 4.74 8.18
CA ALA A 7 39.29 4.23 8.22
C ALA A 7 39.35 2.76 8.66
N LEU A 8 38.60 2.39 9.70
CA LEU A 8 38.47 0.99 10.14
C LEU A 8 37.82 0.09 9.07
N LYS A 9 36.85 0.62 8.30
CA LYS A 9 36.24 -0.12 7.18
C LYS A 9 37.24 -0.39 6.05
N ARG A 10 38.17 0.53 5.78
CA ARG A 10 39.22 0.32 4.76
C ARG A 10 40.26 -0.71 5.19
N GLU A 11 40.66 -0.75 6.46
CA GLU A 11 41.57 -1.78 6.98
C GLU A 11 40.93 -3.19 7.01
N LEU A 12 39.64 -3.29 7.35
CA LEU A 12 38.90 -4.57 7.32
C LEU A 12 38.67 -5.12 5.90
N LEU A 13 38.61 -4.26 4.89
CA LEU A 13 38.45 -4.65 3.48
C LEU A 13 39.80 -5.02 2.81
N LEU A 14 40.92 -4.44 3.25
CA LEU A 14 42.25 -4.70 2.68
C LEU A 14 42.98 -5.90 3.33
N GLY A 15 42.56 -6.33 4.53
CA GLY A 15 43.14 -7.48 5.23
C GLY A 15 42.79 -8.87 4.70
N ARG A 16 41.86 -8.98 3.75
CA ARG A 16 41.52 -10.25 3.08
C ARG A 16 42.32 -10.41 1.79
N THR A 17 43.61 -10.65 1.89
CA THR A 17 44.40 -11.08 0.73
C THR A 17 45.21 -12.35 1.01
N ARG A 18 45.10 -13.27 0.03
CA ARG A 18 45.97 -14.42 -0.30
C ARG A 18 45.83 -15.75 0.43
N SER A 19 45.28 -15.88 1.64
CA SER A 19 45.20 -17.22 2.29
C SER A 19 43.91 -18.00 1.99
N GLU A 20 42.78 -17.33 1.74
CA GLU A 20 41.48 -17.99 1.51
C GLU A 20 41.30 -18.49 0.05
N GLN A 21 42.01 -17.92 -0.92
CA GLN A 21 41.95 -18.35 -2.32
C GLN A 21 42.70 -19.67 -2.63
N LYS A 22 43.46 -20.23 -1.68
CA LYS A 22 44.24 -21.47 -1.90
C LYS A 22 43.63 -22.74 -1.30
N LYS A 23 42.52 -22.66 -0.55
CA LYS A 23 41.87 -23.85 0.07
C LYS A 23 40.68 -24.42 -0.70
N ALA A 24 40.33 -23.86 -1.86
CA ALA A 24 39.26 -24.39 -2.72
C ALA A 24 39.71 -25.48 -3.73
N LYS A 25 40.97 -25.97 -3.66
CA LYS A 25 41.46 -27.06 -4.52
C LYS A 25 41.98 -28.22 -3.68
N LYS A 26 41.07 -29.14 -3.31
CA LYS A 26 41.29 -30.60 -3.14
C LYS A 26 40.10 -31.20 -2.38
N LEU A 27 39.04 -31.51 -3.09
CA LEU A 27 38.13 -32.60 -2.71
C LEU A 27 38.21 -33.61 -3.85
N LYS A 28 38.71 -34.80 -3.51
CA LYS A 28 38.79 -35.97 -4.42
C LYS A 28 37.37 -36.43 -4.76
N PRO A 29 37.15 -37.03 -5.95
CA PRO A 29 35.84 -37.51 -6.33
C PRO A 29 35.49 -38.74 -5.50
N GLN A 30 34.41 -38.68 -4.74
CA GLN A 30 33.73 -39.87 -4.24
C GLN A 30 32.64 -40.23 -5.24
N ASP A 31 32.78 -41.42 -5.81
CA ASP A 31 31.78 -42.10 -6.60
C ASP A 31 30.53 -42.34 -5.74
N GLU A 32 29.49 -41.53 -5.95
CA GLU A 32 28.12 -41.90 -5.60
C GLU A 32 27.21 -41.65 -6.80
N LYS A 33 26.83 -42.77 -7.43
CA LYS A 33 25.72 -42.89 -8.36
C LYS A 33 24.42 -42.48 -7.64
N THR A 34 24.10 -41.19 -7.67
CA THR A 34 22.73 -40.72 -7.53
C THR A 34 22.35 -40.08 -8.85
N GLY A 35 21.31 -40.62 -9.49
CA GLY A 35 20.83 -40.15 -10.78
C GLY A 35 20.38 -38.70 -10.68
N ARG A 36 21.26 -37.76 -11.03
CA ARG A 36 20.86 -36.44 -11.51
C ARG A 36 20.15 -36.68 -12.83
N THR A 37 18.84 -36.79 -12.81
CA THR A 37 18.03 -36.57 -13.99
C THR A 37 18.41 -35.19 -14.52
N ALA A 38 19.15 -35.15 -15.63
CA ALA A 38 19.40 -33.91 -16.34
C ALA A 38 18.03 -33.28 -16.60
N ALA A 39 17.77 -32.15 -15.95
CA ALA A 39 16.49 -31.48 -16.05
C ALA A 39 16.13 -31.30 -17.53
N SER A 40 14.96 -31.77 -17.92
CA SER A 40 14.45 -31.53 -19.26
C SER A 40 14.18 -30.04 -19.43
N ARG A 41 14.66 -29.49 -20.55
CA ARG A 41 14.36 -28.11 -20.96
C ARG A 41 12.84 -27.88 -20.93
N PRO A 42 12.36 -26.71 -20.50
CA PRO A 42 10.97 -26.33 -20.67
C PRO A 42 10.59 -26.53 -22.14
N ILE A 43 9.56 -27.33 -22.39
CA ILE A 43 9.11 -27.69 -23.74
C ILE A 43 8.75 -26.41 -24.53
N TYR A 44 8.38 -25.35 -23.80
CA TYR A 44 8.01 -24.05 -24.33
C TYR A 44 8.33 -22.95 -23.30
N TRP A 45 8.67 -21.74 -23.74
CA TRP A 45 8.83 -20.56 -22.89
C TRP A 45 7.74 -19.54 -23.21
N LYS A 46 6.88 -19.24 -22.22
CA LYS A 46 5.83 -18.23 -22.32
C LYS A 46 6.41 -16.84 -22.00
N GLN A 47 6.81 -16.12 -23.05
CA GLN A 47 7.39 -14.79 -22.94
C GLN A 47 6.35 -13.76 -22.50
N VAL A 48 6.38 -13.33 -21.23
CA VAL A 48 5.43 -12.35 -20.67
C VAL A 48 6.15 -11.05 -20.34
N SER A 49 7.26 -11.13 -19.60
CA SER A 49 8.04 -9.99 -19.15
C SER A 49 8.58 -9.17 -20.31
N VAL A 50 8.59 -7.85 -20.13
CA VAL A 50 9.18 -6.91 -21.07
C VAL A 50 10.59 -6.55 -20.60
N LYS A 51 10.73 -6.12 -19.34
CA LYS A 51 11.97 -5.68 -18.71
C LYS A 51 12.99 -6.78 -18.54
N HIS A 52 12.57 -8.03 -18.28
CA HIS A 52 13.49 -9.15 -18.02
C HIS A 52 13.65 -10.13 -19.20
N ARG A 53 13.05 -9.85 -20.35
CA ARG A 53 13.07 -10.74 -21.52
C ARG A 53 14.48 -11.14 -21.95
N GLU A 54 15.40 -10.19 -22.00
CA GLU A 54 16.78 -10.47 -22.40
C GLU A 54 17.52 -11.32 -21.37
N LYS A 55 17.24 -11.15 -20.07
CA LYS A 55 17.78 -12.02 -19.02
C LYS A 55 17.28 -13.47 -19.20
N PHE A 56 16.02 -13.69 -19.55
CA PHE A 56 15.52 -15.05 -19.84
C PHE A 56 16.14 -15.67 -21.10
N LYS A 57 16.32 -14.89 -22.18
CA LYS A 57 17.04 -15.37 -23.37
C LYS A 57 18.48 -15.78 -23.01
N GLN A 58 19.16 -15.00 -22.18
CA GLN A 58 20.51 -15.32 -21.71
C GLN A 58 20.50 -16.56 -20.82
N LEU A 59 19.53 -16.72 -19.92
CA LEU A 59 19.41 -17.89 -19.05
C LEU A 59 19.26 -19.18 -19.86
N LEU A 60 18.45 -19.17 -20.93
CA LEU A 60 18.30 -20.31 -21.83
C LEU A 60 19.60 -20.62 -22.60
N LYS A 61 20.35 -19.60 -23.01
CA LYS A 61 21.67 -19.80 -23.65
C LYS A 61 22.68 -20.41 -22.67
N VAL A 62 22.72 -19.90 -21.44
CA VAL A 62 23.60 -20.42 -20.38
C VAL A 62 23.28 -21.88 -20.08
N TRP A 63 22.01 -22.27 -20.08
CA TRP A 63 21.65 -23.69 -19.95
C TRP A 63 22.27 -24.55 -21.07
N GLU A 64 22.22 -24.09 -22.32
CA GLU A 64 22.78 -24.84 -23.45
C GLU A 64 24.32 -24.87 -23.42
N SER A 65 24.97 -23.77 -23.06
CA SER A 65 26.44 -23.63 -23.14
C SER A 65 27.19 -24.07 -21.87
N ASP A 66 26.58 -23.91 -20.70
CA ASP A 66 27.16 -24.17 -19.38
C ASP A 66 26.11 -24.69 -18.39
N PRO A 67 25.62 -25.93 -18.57
CA PRO A 67 24.57 -26.52 -17.75
C PRO A 67 24.97 -26.71 -16.27
N GLU A 68 26.26 -26.71 -15.93
CA GLU A 68 26.73 -26.84 -14.54
C GLU A 68 26.44 -25.57 -13.71
N SER A 69 26.32 -24.42 -14.37
CA SER A 69 25.95 -23.14 -13.73
C SER A 69 24.46 -23.03 -13.38
N ILE A 70 23.62 -23.93 -13.91
CA ILE A 70 22.17 -23.94 -13.71
C ILE A 70 21.83 -24.74 -12.46
N THR A 71 21.01 -24.13 -11.59
CA THR A 71 20.41 -24.81 -10.44
C THR A 71 18.92 -25.04 -10.70
N MET A 72 18.44 -26.23 -10.33
CA MET A 72 17.01 -26.54 -10.30
C MET A 72 16.49 -26.44 -8.87
N VAL A 73 15.43 -25.65 -8.66
CA VAL A 73 14.77 -25.48 -7.36
C VAL A 73 13.26 -25.67 -7.55
N ASN A 74 12.70 -26.77 -7.03
CA ASN A 74 11.28 -27.12 -7.16
C ASN A 74 10.74 -26.93 -8.60
N ASP A 75 11.39 -27.54 -9.58
CA ASP A 75 11.04 -27.43 -11.02
C ASP A 75 11.19 -26.01 -11.61
N ASN A 76 12.02 -25.15 -10.99
CA ASN A 76 12.39 -23.84 -11.51
C ASN A 76 13.89 -23.76 -11.77
N VAL A 77 14.21 -23.28 -12.96
CA VAL A 77 15.56 -23.14 -13.49
C VAL A 77 16.06 -21.76 -13.16
N VAL A 78 17.22 -21.68 -12.52
CA VAL A 78 17.86 -20.41 -12.13
C VAL A 78 19.37 -20.51 -12.31
N CYS A 79 20.00 -19.39 -12.68
CA CYS A 79 21.43 -19.19 -12.55
C CYS A 79 21.66 -18.08 -11.51
N PHE A 80 22.48 -18.35 -10.49
CA PHE A 80 22.71 -17.40 -9.39
C PHE A 80 23.85 -16.41 -9.67
N ALA A 81 24.11 -16.12 -10.94
CA ALA A 81 25.05 -15.10 -11.36
C ALA A 81 24.40 -13.70 -11.33
N GLU A 82 25.19 -12.66 -11.09
CA GLU A 82 24.72 -11.29 -10.82
C GLU A 82 23.89 -10.72 -11.98
N GLU A 83 24.21 -11.09 -13.22
CA GLU A 83 23.48 -10.70 -14.42
C GLU A 83 22.02 -11.18 -14.45
N PHE A 84 21.66 -12.21 -13.69
CA PHE A 84 20.30 -12.71 -13.55
C PHE A 84 19.56 -12.19 -12.31
N ALA A 85 20.27 -11.46 -11.44
CA ALA A 85 19.65 -10.81 -10.28
C ALA A 85 18.69 -9.69 -10.73
N ILE A 86 17.60 -9.53 -9.99
CA ILE A 86 16.58 -8.50 -10.17
C ILE A 86 16.33 -7.67 -8.91
N GLY A 87 16.96 -8.02 -7.79
CA GLY A 87 16.87 -7.23 -6.57
C GLY A 87 17.71 -7.79 -5.43
N TRP A 88 18.05 -6.90 -4.50
CA TRP A 88 18.74 -7.22 -3.26
C TRP A 88 17.93 -6.65 -2.10
N GLY A 89 17.64 -7.49 -1.11
CA GLY A 89 16.89 -7.11 0.08
C GLY A 89 17.78 -7.03 1.32
N SER A 90 17.16 -6.66 2.44
CA SER A 90 17.81 -6.75 3.76
C SER A 90 18.31 -8.17 4.04
N ARG A 91 19.26 -8.31 4.98
CA ARG A 91 19.75 -9.60 5.48
C ARG A 91 20.35 -10.52 4.40
N SER A 92 21.04 -9.93 3.42
CA SER A 92 21.66 -10.63 2.30
C SER A 92 20.65 -11.45 1.47
N THR A 93 19.42 -10.96 1.40
CA THR A 93 18.39 -11.51 0.51
C THR A 93 18.71 -11.15 -0.92
N GLU A 94 18.65 -12.11 -1.83
CA GLU A 94 18.88 -11.91 -3.25
C GLU A 94 17.67 -12.44 -4.02
N VAL A 95 17.28 -11.72 -5.07
CA VAL A 95 16.15 -12.09 -5.94
C VAL A 95 16.65 -12.23 -7.36
N TYR A 96 16.34 -13.36 -7.99
CA TYR A 96 16.74 -13.67 -9.37
C TYR A 96 15.51 -13.98 -10.22
N ILE A 97 15.64 -13.82 -11.54
CA ILE A 97 14.69 -14.47 -12.45
C ILE A 97 14.82 -16.00 -12.37
N CYS A 98 13.72 -16.71 -12.52
CA CYS A 98 13.73 -18.15 -12.76
C CYS A 98 12.64 -18.55 -13.75
N LEU A 99 12.86 -19.65 -14.45
CA LEU A 99 11.92 -20.19 -15.43
C LEU A 99 11.42 -21.55 -14.97
N GLY A 100 10.11 -21.70 -14.80
CA GLY A 100 9.52 -23.00 -14.50
C GLY A 100 9.69 -23.97 -15.67
N THR A 101 9.75 -25.27 -15.39
CA THR A 101 9.71 -26.33 -16.42
C THR A 101 8.41 -26.31 -17.23
N ASP A 102 7.35 -25.70 -16.68
CA ASP A 102 6.09 -25.37 -17.34
C ASP A 102 6.17 -24.15 -18.28
N GLY A 103 7.34 -23.53 -18.41
CA GLY A 103 7.60 -22.39 -19.28
C GLY A 103 7.18 -21.04 -18.70
N ILE A 104 6.77 -20.98 -17.43
CA ILE A 104 6.28 -19.77 -16.78
C ILE A 104 7.44 -19.00 -16.13
N GLU A 105 7.54 -17.72 -16.44
CA GLU A 105 8.48 -16.78 -15.84
C GLU A 105 8.12 -16.48 -14.37
N ARG A 106 9.11 -16.58 -13.48
CA ARG A 106 8.96 -16.43 -12.03
C ARG A 106 10.15 -15.65 -11.46
N ALA A 107 10.01 -15.25 -10.19
CA ALA A 107 11.10 -14.73 -9.39
C ALA A 107 11.44 -15.72 -8.27
N ILE A 108 12.72 -15.91 -7.99
CA ILE A 108 13.20 -16.72 -6.88
C ILE A 108 13.99 -15.87 -5.90
N LYS A 109 13.49 -15.81 -4.67
CA LYS A 109 14.10 -15.13 -3.53
C LYS A 109 14.94 -16.15 -2.75
N ARG A 110 16.25 -15.89 -2.64
CA ARG A 110 17.24 -16.70 -1.94
C ARG A 110 17.65 -16.00 -0.64
N LEU A 111 17.61 -16.72 0.48
CA LEU A 111 18.02 -16.21 1.80
C LEU A 111 18.95 -17.18 2.54
N PRO A 112 20.00 -16.70 3.24
CA PRO A 112 20.82 -17.52 4.12
C PRO A 112 20.00 -18.06 5.31
N LYS A 113 19.96 -19.38 5.48
CA LYS A 113 19.18 -20.05 6.53
C LYS A 113 19.59 -19.67 7.93
N HIS A 114 20.90 -19.59 8.17
CA HIS A 114 21.46 -19.27 9.48
C HIS A 114 21.05 -17.90 10.00
N LEU A 115 20.69 -16.96 9.11
CA LEU A 115 20.22 -15.62 9.47
C LEU A 115 18.69 -15.51 9.46
N CYS A 116 18.02 -16.18 8.52
CA CYS A 116 16.70 -15.74 8.08
C CYS A 116 15.64 -16.83 7.87
N LYS A 117 15.89 -18.08 8.30
CA LYS A 117 14.93 -19.18 8.10
C LYS A 117 13.51 -18.86 8.59
N LYS A 118 13.38 -18.16 9.73
CA LYS A 118 12.07 -17.75 10.28
C LYS A 118 11.32 -16.77 9.39
N PHE A 119 12.01 -15.83 8.73
CA PHE A 119 11.40 -14.81 7.89
C PHE A 119 10.88 -15.41 6.57
N LEU A 120 11.67 -16.29 5.95
CA LEU A 120 11.25 -17.01 4.74
C LEU A 120 10.01 -17.89 5.01
N LYS A 121 9.97 -18.58 6.16
CA LYS A 121 8.80 -19.37 6.59
C LYS A 121 7.58 -18.49 6.83
N ASN A 122 7.76 -17.37 7.51
CA ASN A 122 6.68 -16.42 7.78
C ASN A 122 6.10 -15.85 6.47
N GLU A 123 6.96 -15.45 5.54
CA GLU A 123 6.54 -14.93 4.23
C GLU A 123 5.75 -15.96 3.44
N ARG A 124 6.21 -17.22 3.37
CA ARG A 124 5.47 -18.34 2.79
C ARG A 124 4.08 -18.50 3.44
N ASP A 125 4.01 -18.51 4.77
CA ASP A 125 2.76 -18.76 5.50
C ASP A 125 1.74 -17.64 5.27
N ILE A 126 2.19 -16.40 5.14
CA ILE A 126 1.35 -15.25 4.82
C ILE A 126 0.90 -15.28 3.37
N LEU A 127 1.80 -15.51 2.42
CA LEU A 127 1.46 -15.54 0.99
C LEU A 127 0.52 -16.71 0.64
N ASN A 128 0.61 -17.83 1.38
CA ASN A 128 -0.29 -18.97 1.22
C ASN A 128 -1.59 -18.85 2.05
N SER A 129 -1.82 -17.72 2.72
CA SER A 129 -3.03 -17.50 3.51
C SER A 129 -4.24 -17.12 2.63
N PRO A 130 -5.50 -17.34 3.11
CA PRO A 130 -6.71 -16.92 2.39
C PRO A 130 -6.84 -15.42 2.13
N ASN A 131 -6.07 -14.61 2.88
CA ASN A 131 -5.97 -13.16 2.72
C ASN A 131 -5.16 -12.82 1.45
N ALA A 132 -4.04 -13.51 1.24
CA ALA A 132 -3.11 -13.25 0.13
C ALA A 132 -3.51 -13.94 -1.17
N VAL A 133 -3.79 -15.25 -1.15
CA VAL A 133 -3.97 -16.09 -2.36
C VAL A 133 -5.05 -15.59 -3.33
N LYS A 134 -6.07 -14.89 -2.82
CA LYS A 134 -7.19 -14.39 -3.64
C LYS A 134 -7.04 -12.92 -4.06
N SER A 135 -5.96 -12.25 -3.64
CA SER A 135 -5.81 -10.81 -3.84
C SER A 135 -5.02 -10.52 -5.12
N PRO A 136 -5.55 -9.70 -6.05
CA PRO A 136 -4.79 -9.22 -7.21
C PRO A 136 -3.78 -8.12 -6.85
N ARG A 137 -3.60 -7.83 -5.56
CA ARG A 137 -2.76 -6.76 -5.01
C ARG A 137 -1.69 -7.28 -4.07
N ILE A 138 -1.46 -8.59 -4.04
CA ILE A 138 -0.41 -9.25 -3.27
C ILE A 138 0.31 -10.20 -4.22
N VAL A 139 1.64 -10.24 -4.16
CA VAL A 139 2.45 -11.12 -5.01
C VAL A 139 2.02 -12.58 -4.86
N ASN A 140 1.94 -13.32 -5.96
CA ASN A 140 1.45 -14.69 -5.92
C ASN A 140 2.57 -15.65 -5.51
N TYR A 141 2.31 -16.47 -4.50
CA TYR A 141 3.16 -17.58 -4.11
C TYR A 141 3.12 -18.72 -5.15
N CYS A 142 4.27 -19.31 -5.47
CA CYS A 142 4.37 -20.50 -6.31
C CYS A 142 4.89 -21.70 -5.53
N SER A 143 6.09 -21.61 -4.96
CA SER A 143 6.70 -22.72 -4.21
C SER A 143 7.71 -22.23 -3.18
N TYR A 144 8.13 -23.13 -2.30
CA TYR A 144 9.07 -22.88 -1.22
C TYR A 144 9.98 -24.09 -1.04
N ASP A 145 11.26 -23.85 -0.82
CA ASP A 145 12.26 -24.90 -0.60
C ASP A 145 13.26 -24.46 0.49
N ASP A 146 13.28 -25.20 1.60
CA ASP A 146 14.33 -25.06 2.62
C ASP A 146 15.02 -26.38 2.94
N THR A 147 15.05 -27.31 1.99
CA THR A 147 15.64 -28.64 2.16
C THR A 147 16.71 -28.96 1.11
N SER A 148 16.60 -28.46 -0.13
CA SER A 148 17.52 -28.82 -1.22
C SER A 148 18.96 -28.32 -1.06
N ASN A 149 19.17 -27.21 -0.34
CA ASN A 149 20.48 -26.62 -0.12
C ASN A 149 20.73 -26.41 1.38
N PRO A 150 21.88 -26.77 1.97
CA PRO A 150 22.10 -26.65 3.41
C PRO A 150 22.16 -25.20 3.92
N ASP A 151 22.63 -24.27 3.09
CA ASP A 151 22.94 -22.89 3.47
C ASP A 151 21.82 -21.90 3.14
N PHE A 152 21.04 -22.18 2.10
CA PHE A 152 20.04 -21.27 1.55
C PHE A 152 18.64 -21.87 1.55
N GLY A 153 17.65 -21.01 1.83
CA GLY A 153 16.25 -21.28 1.56
C GLY A 153 15.75 -20.42 0.40
N TYR A 154 14.74 -20.93 -0.30
CA TYR A 154 14.20 -20.35 -1.51
C TYR A 154 12.69 -20.15 -1.41
N LEU A 155 12.22 -19.00 -1.89
CA LEU A 155 10.81 -18.69 -2.06
C LEU A 155 10.59 -18.27 -3.51
N ILE A 156 9.71 -18.98 -4.21
CA ILE A 156 9.39 -18.73 -5.62
C ILE A 156 8.02 -18.05 -5.69
N VAL A 157 7.97 -16.91 -6.37
CA VAL A 157 6.77 -16.08 -6.52
C VAL A 157 6.59 -15.64 -7.98
N SER A 158 5.42 -15.07 -8.29
CA SER A 158 5.19 -14.45 -9.60
C SER A 158 6.20 -13.34 -9.88
N LEU A 159 6.76 -13.34 -11.09
CA LEU A 159 7.64 -12.27 -11.54
C LEU A 159 6.87 -10.96 -11.72
N CYS A 160 7.47 -9.87 -11.26
CA CYS A 160 7.06 -8.49 -11.54
C CYS A 160 8.18 -7.80 -12.33
N GLU A 161 7.88 -6.67 -12.99
CA GLU A 161 8.85 -5.98 -13.85
C GLU A 161 9.85 -5.16 -13.05
N GLN A 162 9.40 -4.54 -11.96
CA GLN A 162 10.19 -3.66 -11.11
C GLN A 162 9.46 -3.33 -9.80
N ASN A 163 10.13 -2.64 -8.89
CA ASN A 163 9.48 -2.04 -7.71
C ASN A 163 8.96 -0.62 -8.00
N LEU A 164 8.11 -0.10 -7.11
CA LEU A 164 7.47 1.20 -7.24
C LEU A 164 8.47 2.36 -7.22
N GLU A 165 9.59 2.21 -6.51
CA GLU A 165 10.65 3.24 -6.49
C GLU A 165 11.28 3.41 -7.88
N GLU A 166 11.64 2.30 -8.52
CA GLU A 166 12.18 2.27 -9.88
C GLU A 166 11.13 2.78 -10.87
N PHE A 167 9.89 2.28 -10.79
CA PHE A 167 8.81 2.68 -11.68
C PHE A 167 8.54 4.19 -11.63
N ILE A 168 8.47 4.78 -10.43
CA ILE A 168 8.27 6.23 -10.31
C ILE A 168 9.44 7.00 -10.91
N LYS A 169 10.69 6.55 -10.72
CA LYS A 169 11.88 7.21 -11.30
C LYS A 169 11.93 7.11 -12.82
N GLU A 170 11.54 5.97 -13.38
CA GLU A 170 11.58 5.71 -14.83
C GLU A 170 10.40 6.39 -15.56
N GLU A 171 9.22 6.47 -14.92
CA GLU A 171 7.96 6.86 -15.56
C GLU A 171 7.35 8.17 -15.03
N VAL A 172 8.17 9.04 -14.40
CA VAL A 172 7.76 10.31 -13.77
C VAL A 172 6.78 11.11 -14.63
N GLU A 173 7.06 11.23 -15.94
CA GLU A 173 6.28 12.06 -16.87
C GLU A 173 4.92 11.43 -17.22
N ARG A 174 4.80 10.10 -17.16
CA ARG A 174 3.57 9.38 -17.52
C ARG A 174 2.59 9.22 -16.37
N ILE A 175 3.03 9.47 -15.13
CA ILE A 175 2.16 9.42 -13.95
C ILE A 175 1.29 10.68 -13.91
N THR A 176 0.07 10.55 -14.41
CA THR A 176 -1.01 11.54 -14.27
C THR A 176 -1.65 11.45 -12.88
N GLU A 177 -2.48 12.43 -12.51
CA GLU A 177 -3.25 12.38 -11.26
C GLU A 177 -4.19 11.17 -11.19
N SER A 178 -4.78 10.77 -12.32
CA SER A 178 -5.63 9.57 -12.38
C SER A 178 -4.81 8.29 -12.18
N CYS A 179 -3.61 8.22 -12.75
CA CYS A 179 -2.68 7.10 -12.50
C CYS A 179 -2.28 7.06 -11.02
N ALA A 180 -1.92 8.20 -10.43
CA ALA A 180 -1.56 8.30 -9.02
C ALA A 180 -2.71 7.85 -8.10
N ARG A 181 -3.95 8.31 -8.36
CA ARG A 181 -5.15 7.87 -7.63
C ARG A 181 -5.33 6.36 -7.71
N GLU A 182 -5.16 5.78 -8.89
CA GLU A 182 -5.28 4.34 -9.10
C GLU A 182 -4.19 3.56 -8.36
N MET A 183 -2.93 4.00 -8.47
CA MET A 183 -1.81 3.40 -7.76
C MET A 183 -2.04 3.40 -6.24
N ILE A 184 -2.49 4.53 -5.67
CA ILE A 184 -2.81 4.62 -4.24
C ILE A 184 -3.96 3.66 -3.88
N ARG A 185 -5.02 3.61 -4.70
CA ARG A 185 -6.13 2.67 -4.50
C ARG A 185 -5.65 1.23 -4.44
N GLN A 186 -4.77 0.83 -5.34
CA GLN A 186 -4.21 -0.52 -5.40
C GLN A 186 -3.37 -0.88 -4.17
N VAL A 187 -2.57 0.06 -3.65
CA VAL A 187 -1.84 -0.12 -2.37
C VAL A 187 -2.82 -0.35 -1.21
N LEU A 188 -3.87 0.47 -1.11
CA LEU A 188 -4.88 0.33 -0.07
C LEU A 188 -5.72 -0.94 -0.23
N GLU A 189 -6.02 -1.37 -1.46
CA GLU A 189 -6.67 -2.66 -1.71
C GLU A 189 -5.82 -3.85 -1.26
N GLY A 190 -4.50 -3.77 -1.46
CA GLY A 190 -3.55 -4.74 -0.91
C GLY A 190 -3.61 -4.80 0.62
N LEU A 191 -3.57 -3.65 1.29
CA LEU A 191 -3.72 -3.60 2.75
C LEU A 191 -5.09 -4.08 3.22
N LYS A 192 -6.16 -3.76 2.49
CA LYS A 192 -7.50 -4.27 2.78
C LYS A 192 -7.56 -5.79 2.70
N ALA A 193 -6.87 -6.40 1.73
CA ALA A 193 -6.80 -7.86 1.65
C ALA A 193 -6.14 -8.48 2.90
N LEU A 194 -5.13 -7.81 3.46
CA LEU A 194 -4.45 -8.24 4.69
C LEU A 194 -5.28 -7.99 5.96
N HIS A 195 -5.93 -6.84 6.06
CA HIS A 195 -6.59 -6.35 7.28
C HIS A 195 -8.05 -6.80 7.43
N ALA A 196 -8.77 -7.01 6.32
CA ALA A 196 -10.23 -7.18 6.38
C ALA A 196 -10.70 -8.57 6.82
N LYS A 197 -9.86 -9.62 6.66
CA LYS A 197 -10.22 -11.01 6.96
C LYS A 197 -9.49 -11.52 8.20
N GLU A 198 -10.14 -12.43 8.92
CA GLU A 198 -9.51 -13.15 10.02
C GLU A 198 -8.70 -14.34 9.51
N PRO A 199 -7.49 -14.57 10.04
CA PRO A 199 -6.79 -13.69 10.98
C PRO A 199 -6.23 -12.47 10.26
N ARG A 200 -6.33 -11.31 10.91
CA ARG A 200 -5.79 -10.05 10.36
C ARG A 200 -4.27 -10.10 10.29
N ILE A 201 -3.70 -9.56 9.22
CA ILE A 201 -2.26 -9.57 8.96
C ILE A 201 -1.75 -8.13 8.87
N LEU A 202 -0.71 -7.79 9.64
CA LEU A 202 0.04 -6.54 9.46
C LEU A 202 1.20 -6.76 8.49
N HIS A 203 1.43 -5.80 7.60
CA HIS A 203 2.53 -5.88 6.64
C HIS A 203 3.88 -5.58 7.30
N ARG A 204 3.95 -4.47 8.02
CA ARG A 204 5.11 -3.97 8.78
C ARG A 204 6.37 -3.51 8.06
N ASP A 205 6.55 -3.82 6.79
CA ASP A 205 7.65 -3.26 6.00
C ASP A 205 7.15 -2.61 4.70
N LEU A 206 6.08 -1.82 4.80
CA LEU A 206 5.54 -1.14 3.61
C LEU A 206 6.48 0.01 3.23
N LYS A 207 6.96 0.01 1.98
CA LYS A 207 7.81 1.06 1.40
C LYS A 207 7.82 0.91 -0.12
N PRO A 208 8.25 1.93 -0.89
CA PRO A 208 8.27 1.85 -2.35
C PRO A 208 9.04 0.64 -2.91
N THR A 209 10.12 0.20 -2.27
CA THR A 209 10.89 -0.97 -2.74
C THR A 209 10.16 -2.32 -2.53
N ASN A 210 9.17 -2.36 -1.65
CA ASN A 210 8.39 -3.57 -1.33
C ASN A 210 7.00 -3.59 -2.00
N ILE A 211 6.73 -2.62 -2.86
CA ILE A 211 5.54 -2.59 -3.72
C ILE A 211 6.03 -2.83 -5.14
N LEU A 212 5.58 -3.93 -5.75
CA LEU A 212 6.01 -4.37 -7.07
C LEU A 212 5.02 -3.92 -8.15
N VAL A 213 5.51 -3.76 -9.37
CA VAL A 213 4.73 -3.41 -10.56
C VAL A 213 4.72 -4.59 -11.51
N ASP A 214 3.55 -5.15 -11.80
CA ASP A 214 3.41 -6.23 -12.78
C ASP A 214 3.54 -5.72 -14.23
N VAL A 215 3.56 -6.65 -15.18
CA VAL A 215 3.63 -6.36 -16.63
C VAL A 215 2.47 -5.50 -17.16
N LYS A 216 1.36 -5.42 -16.43
CA LYS A 216 0.18 -4.62 -16.77
C LYS A 216 0.18 -3.26 -16.07
N GLY A 217 1.21 -2.94 -15.28
CA GLY A 217 1.30 -1.71 -14.50
C GLY A 217 0.48 -1.72 -13.20
N ASN A 218 0.01 -2.88 -12.73
CA ASN A 218 -0.66 -2.98 -11.43
C ASN A 218 0.36 -3.07 -10.29
N LEU A 219 0.00 -2.53 -9.13
CA LEU A 219 0.78 -2.59 -7.91
C LEU A 219 0.40 -3.80 -7.05
N LEU A 220 1.41 -4.50 -6.54
CA LEU A 220 1.29 -5.66 -5.68
C LEU A 220 2.18 -5.50 -4.44
N LEU A 221 1.63 -5.79 -3.26
CA LEU A 221 2.42 -5.84 -2.04
C LEU A 221 3.30 -7.10 -2.02
N SER A 222 4.52 -6.95 -1.49
CA SER A 222 5.53 -8.00 -1.40
C SER A 222 6.35 -7.88 -0.12
N ASP A 223 7.21 -8.87 0.15
CA ASP A 223 8.11 -8.91 1.30
C ASP A 223 7.40 -8.99 2.66
N PHE A 224 6.80 -10.15 2.92
CA PHE A 224 6.10 -10.45 4.17
C PHE A 224 7.01 -11.06 5.24
N GLY A 225 8.33 -10.91 5.11
CA GLY A 225 9.31 -11.52 6.03
C GLY A 225 9.02 -11.18 7.49
N ILE A 226 8.70 -9.91 7.78
CA ILE A 226 8.37 -9.42 9.14
C ILE A 226 6.88 -9.17 9.37
N ALA A 227 6.02 -9.60 8.44
CA ALA A 227 4.57 -9.49 8.56
C ALA A 227 4.07 -10.26 9.79
N TYR A 228 2.91 -9.89 10.32
CA TYR A 228 2.39 -10.51 11.53
C TYR A 228 0.91 -10.80 11.44
N LYS A 229 0.61 -12.08 11.64
CA LYS A 229 -0.74 -12.60 11.75
C LYS A 229 -1.22 -12.51 13.20
N PHE A 230 -2.26 -11.74 13.45
CA PHE A 230 -2.80 -11.61 14.80
C PHE A 230 -3.37 -12.95 15.30
N PRO A 231 -3.02 -13.38 16.52
CA PRO A 231 -3.54 -14.62 17.08
C PRO A 231 -5.01 -14.48 17.51
N LYS A 232 -5.46 -13.28 17.86
CA LYS A 232 -6.82 -12.97 18.33
C LYS A 232 -7.23 -11.54 17.97
N GLN A 233 -8.53 -11.27 17.96
CA GLN A 233 -9.08 -9.93 17.73
C GLN A 233 -8.65 -8.91 18.79
N GLY A 234 -8.36 -7.68 18.34
CA GLY A 234 -7.96 -6.58 19.22
C GLY A 234 -6.57 -6.73 19.82
N ALA A 235 -5.82 -7.78 19.43
CA ALA A 235 -4.45 -7.96 19.86
C ALA A 235 -3.57 -6.80 19.39
N THR A 236 -2.59 -6.45 20.21
CA THR A 236 -1.45 -5.61 19.84
C THR A 236 -0.21 -6.49 19.92
N THR A 237 0.84 -6.05 19.27
CA THR A 237 2.03 -6.87 19.06
C THR A 237 3.25 -5.98 19.08
N TYR A 238 4.35 -6.58 19.51
CA TYR A 238 5.62 -5.93 19.73
C TYR A 238 6.64 -6.49 18.76
N LEU A 239 7.41 -5.61 18.11
CA LEU A 239 8.57 -5.99 17.32
C LEU A 239 9.81 -5.55 18.11
N THR A 240 10.75 -6.44 18.40
CA THR A 240 12.07 -6.04 18.91
C THR A 240 12.92 -5.66 17.70
N SER A 241 13.23 -4.38 17.52
CA SER A 241 14.09 -3.93 16.42
C SER A 241 15.56 -4.00 16.82
N ASP A 242 16.34 -4.81 16.12
CA ASP A 242 17.81 -4.63 16.03
C ASP A 242 18.22 -3.93 14.72
N GLU A 243 17.25 -3.47 13.91
CA GLU A 243 17.51 -3.14 12.51
C GLU A 243 16.92 -1.76 12.14
N GLY A 244 17.72 -0.72 12.38
CA GLY A 244 17.43 0.68 12.01
C GLY A 244 17.58 0.99 10.51
N GLU A 245 17.22 0.08 9.61
CA GLU A 245 17.46 0.26 8.17
C GLU A 245 16.29 0.88 7.40
N THR A 246 15.06 0.82 7.92
CA THR A 246 13.87 1.45 7.31
C THR A 246 13.81 2.94 7.68
N HIS A 247 14.75 3.71 7.16
CA HIS A 247 14.87 5.15 7.41
C HIS A 247 13.64 5.88 6.85
N GLY A 248 12.73 6.33 7.72
CA GLY A 248 11.58 7.16 7.38
C GLY A 248 10.26 6.43 7.11
N TRP A 249 10.29 5.15 6.70
CA TRP A 249 9.08 4.34 6.39
C TRP A 249 8.60 3.52 7.59
N VAL A 250 8.47 4.17 8.73
CA VAL A 250 8.07 3.54 9.99
C VAL A 250 7.01 4.42 10.65
N PRO A 251 5.92 3.82 11.19
CA PRO A 251 4.89 4.62 11.83
C PRO A 251 5.40 5.19 13.15
N GLN A 252 4.97 6.41 13.48
CA GLN A 252 5.45 7.20 14.60
C GLN A 252 5.33 6.47 15.94
N GLU A 253 4.22 5.74 16.15
CA GLU A 253 3.99 4.97 17.38
C GLU A 253 4.86 3.70 17.53
N CYS A 254 5.59 3.33 16.47
CA CYS A 254 6.46 2.15 16.43
C CYS A 254 7.95 2.49 16.55
N ILE A 255 8.28 3.74 16.88
CA ILE A 255 9.65 4.23 17.04
C ILE A 255 9.94 4.43 18.54
N ASP A 256 11.14 4.03 18.97
CA ASP A 256 11.62 4.32 20.32
C ASP A 256 12.22 5.71 20.37
N TRP A 257 11.36 6.71 20.54
CA TRP A 257 11.81 8.08 20.69
C TRP A 257 12.71 8.27 21.91
N VAL A 258 12.48 7.53 23.00
CA VAL A 258 13.25 7.69 24.23
C VAL A 258 14.68 7.20 24.04
N GLY A 259 14.89 6.00 23.48
CA GLY A 259 16.23 5.49 23.22
C GLY A 259 16.94 6.20 22.07
N LEU A 260 16.22 6.71 21.06
CA LEU A 260 16.83 7.49 19.98
C LEU A 260 17.43 8.82 20.46
N TYR A 261 16.81 9.47 21.45
CA TYR A 261 17.27 10.76 22.00
C TYR A 261 17.97 10.63 23.36
N SER A 262 18.23 9.41 23.83
CA SER A 262 18.90 9.15 25.10
C SER A 262 20.39 8.88 24.88
N ASP A 263 21.24 9.61 25.61
CA ASP A 263 22.69 9.34 25.68
C ASP A 263 23.02 8.03 26.44
N LYS A 264 22.04 7.41 27.08
CA LYS A 264 22.21 6.13 27.78
C LYS A 264 22.19 4.98 26.78
N ILE A 265 23.31 4.28 26.67
CA ILE A 265 23.39 2.97 26.02
C ILE A 265 22.51 2.00 26.81
N ARG A 266 21.44 1.51 26.17
CA ARG A 266 20.58 0.46 26.74
C ARG A 266 21.42 -0.76 27.05
N LYS A 267 21.32 -1.25 28.29
CA LYS A 267 21.98 -2.49 28.70
C LYS A 267 21.13 -3.68 28.23
N PRO A 268 21.75 -4.84 27.95
CA PRO A 268 20.99 -6.07 27.65
C PRO A 268 20.00 -6.48 28.75
N SER A 269 20.19 -5.97 29.97
CA SER A 269 19.29 -6.15 31.12
C SER A 269 18.04 -5.27 31.11
N ASP A 270 17.98 -4.24 30.26
CA ASP A 270 16.84 -3.33 30.21
C ASP A 270 15.64 -4.03 29.54
N ALA A 271 14.44 -3.88 30.12
CA ALA A 271 13.22 -4.51 29.60
C ALA A 271 13.03 -4.20 28.10
N PRO A 272 12.69 -5.17 27.24
CA PRO A 272 12.55 -4.96 25.80
C PRO A 272 11.63 -3.79 25.46
N ILE A 273 11.98 -3.01 24.43
CA ILE A 273 11.06 -1.97 23.96
C ILE A 273 9.95 -2.63 23.20
N HIS A 274 8.75 -2.31 23.64
CA HIS A 274 7.52 -2.91 23.19
C HIS A 274 6.82 -1.93 22.24
N PHE A 275 7.22 -1.93 20.95
CA PHE A 275 6.57 -1.12 19.90
C PHE A 275 5.18 -1.63 19.54
N ARG A 276 4.14 -0.84 19.78
CA ARG A 276 2.75 -1.28 19.59
C ARG A 276 2.31 -1.14 18.13
N TRP A 277 2.53 -2.18 17.34
CA TRP A 277 2.01 -2.27 15.98
C TRP A 277 0.50 -2.56 15.97
N LYS A 278 -0.24 -1.81 15.16
CA LYS A 278 -1.68 -1.98 14.89
C LYS A 278 -1.97 -1.91 13.38
N GLU A 279 -3.20 -2.24 12.97
CA GLU A 279 -3.64 -2.09 11.57
C GLU A 279 -3.44 -0.67 11.06
N LYS A 280 -3.80 0.31 11.90
CA LYS A 280 -3.63 1.73 11.61
C LYS A 280 -2.16 2.17 11.51
N SER A 281 -1.20 1.37 12.00
CA SER A 281 0.24 1.64 11.82
C SER A 281 0.64 1.48 10.34
N ASP A 282 0.14 0.44 9.66
CA ASP A 282 0.35 0.28 8.21
C ASP A 282 -0.31 1.44 7.42
N ILE A 283 -1.40 2.05 7.94
CA ILE A 283 -2.09 3.18 7.29
C ILE A 283 -1.23 4.44 7.25
N GLN A 284 -0.46 4.73 8.31
CA GLN A 284 0.44 5.89 8.29
C GLN A 284 1.51 5.75 7.23
N VAL A 285 2.10 4.55 7.13
CA VAL A 285 3.12 4.25 6.13
C VAL A 285 2.52 4.20 4.73
N ALA A 286 1.30 3.71 4.56
CA ALA A 286 0.57 3.82 3.29
C ALA A 286 0.31 5.28 2.91
N GLY A 287 0.07 6.17 3.88
CA GLY A 287 -0.02 7.61 3.67
C GLY A 287 1.30 8.19 3.17
N MET A 288 2.43 7.73 3.71
CA MET A 288 3.77 8.12 3.22
C MET A 288 3.99 7.66 1.77
N VAL A 289 3.59 6.43 1.44
CA VAL A 289 3.68 5.88 0.08
C VAL A 289 2.76 6.65 -0.88
N ALA A 290 1.54 6.98 -0.44
CA ALA A 290 0.60 7.73 -1.24
C ALA A 290 1.12 9.14 -1.54
N PHE A 291 1.71 9.81 -0.55
CA PHE A 291 2.43 11.07 -0.73
C PHE A 291 3.59 10.93 -1.74
N TYR A 292 4.37 9.84 -1.64
CA TYR A 292 5.46 9.54 -2.56
C TYR A 292 4.99 9.38 -4.01
N ILE A 293 3.84 8.73 -4.21
CA ILE A 293 3.21 8.57 -5.53
C ILE A 293 2.77 9.92 -6.09
N VAL A 294 1.99 10.71 -5.35
CA VAL A 294 1.44 11.99 -5.87
C VAL A 294 2.53 13.04 -6.10
N THR A 295 3.61 13.00 -5.32
CA THR A 295 4.75 13.91 -5.48
C THR A 295 5.85 13.37 -6.38
N LYS A 296 5.67 12.16 -6.93
CA LYS A 296 6.62 11.49 -7.84
C LYS A 296 8.02 11.36 -7.24
N GLY A 297 8.10 11.01 -5.96
CA GLY A 297 9.37 10.65 -5.32
C GLY A 297 9.70 11.37 -4.01
N LYS A 298 8.87 12.29 -3.51
CA LYS A 298 9.14 13.00 -2.25
C LYS A 298 8.55 12.25 -1.06
N HIS A 299 9.15 12.41 0.11
CA HIS A 299 8.61 11.88 1.36
C HIS A 299 7.86 12.99 2.11
N PRO A 300 6.72 12.72 2.78
CA PRO A 300 5.92 13.77 3.44
C PRO A 300 6.68 14.48 4.55
N PHE A 301 7.61 13.78 5.19
CA PHE A 301 8.48 14.30 6.26
C PHE A 301 9.82 14.85 5.75
N GLY A 302 9.92 15.16 4.45
CA GLY A 302 11.09 15.83 3.88
C GLY A 302 12.26 14.93 3.49
N PRO A 303 13.46 15.51 3.25
CA PRO A 303 14.67 14.77 2.89
C PRO A 303 15.08 13.76 3.97
N ARG A 304 15.80 12.71 3.57
CA ARG A 304 16.16 11.57 4.45
C ARG A 304 16.73 11.96 5.81
N ILE A 305 17.52 13.02 5.88
CA ILE A 305 18.16 13.49 7.12
C ILE A 305 17.17 14.11 8.13
N ASP A 306 16.05 14.65 7.66
CA ASP A 306 15.07 15.35 8.49
C ASP A 306 13.84 14.49 8.83
N GLN A 307 13.67 13.35 8.14
CA GLN A 307 12.45 12.53 8.23
C GLN A 307 12.09 12.11 9.65
N LEU A 308 13.05 11.58 10.43
CA LEU A 308 12.79 11.14 11.79
C LEU A 308 12.43 12.30 12.72
N LYS A 309 13.09 13.45 12.56
CA LYS A 309 12.79 14.66 13.32
C LYS A 309 11.40 15.19 12.99
N ASN A 310 11.09 15.36 11.70
CA ASN A 310 9.78 15.84 11.27
C ASN A 310 8.66 14.87 11.63
N LEU A 311 8.92 13.56 11.62
CA LEU A 311 7.98 12.54 12.09
C LEU A 311 7.77 12.61 13.61
N HIS A 312 8.83 12.82 14.38
CA HIS A 312 8.74 13.04 15.83
C HIS A 312 7.85 14.26 16.14
N ASP A 313 8.07 15.35 15.41
CA ASP A 313 7.40 16.64 15.57
C ASP A 313 5.98 16.67 14.94
N ASP A 314 5.51 15.55 14.37
CA ASP A 314 4.22 15.43 13.66
C ASP A 314 4.04 16.49 12.55
N ASN A 315 5.12 16.75 11.81
CA ASN A 315 5.22 17.83 10.83
C ASN A 315 5.43 17.28 9.41
N PRO A 316 4.36 16.94 8.68
CA PRO A 316 4.45 16.52 7.28
C PRO A 316 4.70 17.74 6.37
N VAL A 317 5.95 18.24 6.36
CA VAL A 317 6.40 19.46 5.66
C VAL A 317 6.04 19.54 4.17
N GLY A 318 5.77 18.40 3.53
CA GLY A 318 5.38 18.33 2.12
C GLY A 318 3.88 18.46 1.87
N LEU A 319 3.04 18.24 2.89
CA LEU A 319 1.59 18.05 2.74
C LEU A 319 0.87 19.33 2.30
N SER A 320 1.16 20.46 2.95
CA SER A 320 0.55 21.76 2.65
C SER A 320 0.96 22.35 1.28
N LYS A 321 1.89 21.69 0.58
CA LYS A 321 2.34 22.09 -0.77
C LYS A 321 1.58 21.39 -1.89
N LEU A 322 0.67 20.47 -1.55
CA LEU A 322 -0.19 19.82 -2.53
C LEU A 322 -1.25 20.81 -3.01
N SER A 323 -1.47 20.89 -4.32
CA SER A 323 -2.48 21.77 -4.91
C SER A 323 -3.89 21.20 -4.85
N ASP A 324 -4.01 19.87 -4.76
CA ASP A 324 -5.30 19.18 -4.68
C ASP A 324 -5.68 18.96 -3.20
N HIS A 325 -6.66 19.74 -2.75
CA HIS A 325 -7.18 19.67 -1.39
C HIS A 325 -7.85 18.33 -1.04
N VAL A 326 -8.32 17.58 -2.05
CA VAL A 326 -8.96 16.26 -1.83
C VAL A 326 -7.90 15.22 -1.46
N VAL A 327 -6.75 15.22 -2.12
CA VAL A 327 -5.65 14.33 -1.73
C VAL A 327 -4.97 14.81 -0.44
N GLU A 328 -4.87 16.12 -0.24
CA GLU A 328 -4.36 16.71 1.00
C GLU A 328 -5.18 16.24 2.23
N ASP A 329 -6.52 16.29 2.15
CA ASP A 329 -7.40 15.82 3.24
C ASP A 329 -7.29 14.32 3.48
N LEU A 330 -7.16 13.50 2.43
CA LEU A 330 -6.93 12.06 2.60
C LEU A 330 -5.61 11.80 3.34
N LEU A 331 -4.53 12.46 2.89
CA LEU A 331 -3.19 12.24 3.43
C LEU A 331 -3.07 12.78 4.85
N SER A 332 -3.71 13.90 5.19
CA SER A 332 -3.74 14.41 6.57
C SER A 332 -4.37 13.40 7.54
N GLN A 333 -5.46 12.74 7.13
CA GLN A 333 -6.09 11.66 7.91
C GLN A 333 -5.17 10.44 8.07
N MET A 334 -4.53 9.99 6.98
CA MET A 334 -3.69 8.80 7.01
C MET A 334 -2.39 9.01 7.80
N LEU A 335 -1.77 10.19 7.65
CA LEU A 335 -0.49 10.54 8.27
C LEU A 335 -0.62 10.92 9.75
N GLY A 336 -1.84 11.24 10.22
CA GLY A 336 -2.09 11.73 11.58
C GLY A 336 -1.53 10.82 12.68
N ARG A 337 -1.02 11.44 13.73
CA ARG A 337 -0.44 10.76 14.91
C ARG A 337 -1.46 9.97 15.72
N ASP A 338 -2.67 10.50 15.89
CA ASP A 338 -3.69 9.87 16.70
C ASP A 338 -4.29 8.63 16.01
N LEU A 339 -4.09 7.48 16.63
CA LEU A 339 -4.61 6.20 16.15
C LEU A 339 -6.13 6.12 16.21
N ASP A 340 -6.81 6.85 17.08
CA ASP A 340 -8.27 6.79 17.13
C ASP A 340 -8.89 7.56 15.96
N GLU A 341 -8.29 8.69 15.58
CA GLU A 341 -8.67 9.52 14.43
C GLU A 341 -8.23 8.94 13.07
N ARG A 342 -7.05 8.29 13.01
CA ARG A 342 -6.54 7.70 11.76
C ARG A 342 -7.53 6.67 11.19
N PRO A 343 -7.89 6.66 9.89
CA PRO A 343 -8.91 5.76 9.38
C PRO A 343 -8.42 4.30 9.32
N TYR A 344 -9.35 3.34 9.36
CA TYR A 344 -9.06 1.99 8.84
C TYR A 344 -9.02 2.00 7.31
N VAL A 345 -8.37 1.01 6.69
CA VAL A 345 -8.23 0.94 5.23
C VAL A 345 -9.57 0.94 4.49
N GLU A 346 -10.60 0.27 5.04
CA GLU A 346 -11.94 0.27 4.45
C GLU A 346 -12.61 1.64 4.48
N GLN A 347 -12.28 2.47 5.48
CA GLN A 347 -12.77 3.85 5.59
C GLN A 347 -11.97 4.77 4.66
N ALA A 348 -10.64 4.61 4.59
CA ALA A 348 -9.80 5.38 3.68
C ALA A 348 -10.22 5.18 2.21
N LEU A 349 -10.58 3.96 1.81
CA LEU A 349 -11.09 3.64 0.46
C LEU A 349 -12.49 4.22 0.16
N LYS A 350 -13.20 4.75 1.17
CA LYS A 350 -14.49 5.46 0.99
C LYS A 350 -14.33 6.99 1.01
N HIS A 351 -13.10 7.48 1.12
CA HIS A 351 -12.80 8.90 1.00
C HIS A 351 -13.18 9.45 -0.39
N PRO A 352 -13.67 10.71 -0.51
CA PRO A 352 -14.01 11.33 -1.79
C PRO A 352 -12.92 11.25 -2.87
N PHE A 353 -11.65 11.17 -2.47
CA PHE A 353 -10.51 10.98 -3.37
C PHE A 353 -10.62 9.73 -4.27
N PHE A 354 -11.27 8.66 -3.80
CA PHE A 354 -11.42 7.40 -4.54
C PHE A 354 -12.80 7.20 -5.17
N LEU A 355 -13.79 8.01 -4.79
CA LEU A 355 -15.16 7.85 -5.28
C LEU A 355 -15.26 8.26 -6.75
N SER A 356 -15.95 7.44 -7.55
CA SER A 356 -16.31 7.81 -8.92
C SER A 356 -17.23 9.03 -8.95
N PHE A 357 -17.41 9.67 -10.11
CA PHE A 357 -18.38 10.77 -10.24
C PHE A 357 -19.80 10.32 -9.84
N GLU A 358 -20.22 9.09 -10.19
CA GLU A 358 -21.52 8.57 -9.78
C GLU A 358 -21.60 8.36 -8.26
N GLU A 359 -20.54 7.82 -7.64
CA GLU A 359 -20.50 7.60 -6.19
C GLU A 359 -20.46 8.91 -5.40
N GLN A 360 -19.67 9.89 -5.85
CA GLN A 360 -19.64 11.23 -5.27
C GLN A 360 -21.03 11.86 -5.30
N MET A 361 -21.77 11.74 -6.41
CA MET A 361 -23.10 12.31 -6.44
C MET A 361 -24.12 11.52 -5.64
N LYS A 362 -24.07 10.19 -5.63
CA LYS A 362 -24.90 9.39 -4.71
C LYS A 362 -24.70 9.86 -3.27
N PHE A 363 -23.45 10.12 -2.88
CA PHE A 363 -23.11 10.70 -1.58
C PHE A 363 -23.76 12.08 -1.38
N VAL A 364 -23.53 13.04 -2.28
CA VAL A 364 -24.13 14.38 -2.16
C VAL A 364 -25.66 14.31 -2.11
N GLN A 365 -26.30 13.48 -2.94
CA GLN A 365 -27.75 13.31 -2.92
C GLN A 365 -28.24 12.74 -1.59
N ALA A 366 -27.56 11.74 -1.03
CA ALA A 366 -27.89 11.19 0.28
C ALA A 366 -27.82 12.25 1.38
N VAL A 367 -26.85 13.17 1.28
CA VAL A 367 -26.69 14.30 2.21
C VAL A 367 -27.77 15.36 2.02
N VAL A 368 -28.02 15.76 0.77
CA VAL A 368 -28.96 16.83 0.43
C VAL A 368 -30.41 16.46 0.74
N ASN A 369 -30.74 15.17 0.64
CA ASN A 369 -32.06 14.64 0.97
C ASN A 369 -32.31 14.48 2.48
N GLU A 370 -31.37 14.84 3.36
CA GLU A 370 -31.53 14.85 4.81
C GLU A 370 -31.73 16.29 5.34
N PRO A 371 -32.97 16.74 5.61
CA PRO A 371 -33.25 18.13 5.98
C PRO A 371 -32.56 18.58 7.26
N LYS A 372 -32.38 17.66 8.23
CA LYS A 372 -31.68 17.96 9.49
C LYS A 372 -30.21 18.27 9.23
N PHE A 373 -29.59 17.58 8.28
CA PHE A 373 -28.20 17.82 7.91
C PHE A 373 -28.04 19.17 7.24
N ILE A 374 -28.94 19.56 6.33
CA ILE A 374 -28.87 20.88 5.69
C ILE A 374 -28.86 22.03 6.72
N ASN A 375 -29.65 21.92 7.78
CA ASN A 375 -29.62 22.92 8.85
C ASN A 375 -28.30 22.91 9.63
N TYR A 376 -27.76 21.74 9.95
CA TYR A 376 -26.47 21.60 10.61
C TYR A 376 -25.30 22.14 9.77
N ALA A 377 -25.27 21.82 8.47
CA ALA A 377 -24.27 22.34 7.55
C ALA A 377 -24.30 23.88 7.42
N SER A 378 -25.43 24.52 7.77
CA SER A 378 -25.53 25.99 7.76
C SER A 378 -24.65 26.69 8.80
N GLU A 379 -24.24 25.97 9.84
CA GLU A 379 -23.44 26.48 10.95
C GLU A 379 -21.92 26.37 10.68
N HIS A 380 -21.53 25.68 9.59
CA HIS A 380 -20.14 25.37 9.29
C HIS A 380 -19.58 26.33 8.24
N ARG A 381 -18.31 26.72 8.42
CA ARG A 381 -17.59 27.51 7.41
C ARG A 381 -17.15 26.60 6.27
N ILE A 382 -17.37 27.06 5.03
CA ILE A 382 -17.01 26.31 3.83
C ILE A 382 -15.95 27.07 3.05
N SER A 383 -14.68 26.90 3.44
CA SER A 383 -13.54 27.63 2.86
C SER A 383 -13.17 27.17 1.45
N LEU A 384 -13.50 25.93 1.07
CA LEU A 384 -13.14 25.34 -0.22
C LEU A 384 -14.18 25.57 -1.32
N LEU A 385 -15.30 26.22 -1.01
CA LEU A 385 -16.32 26.55 -2.01
C LEU A 385 -16.35 28.07 -2.29
N PRO A 386 -16.71 28.48 -3.52
CA PRO A 386 -16.85 29.88 -3.92
C PRO A 386 -17.66 30.77 -2.96
N THR A 387 -17.21 31.99 -2.68
CA THR A 387 -17.96 32.90 -1.79
C THR A 387 -19.36 33.28 -2.28
N ASP A 388 -19.58 33.27 -3.60
CA ASP A 388 -20.88 33.46 -4.24
C ASP A 388 -21.15 32.32 -5.23
N TRP A 389 -21.86 31.31 -4.77
CA TRP A 389 -22.12 30.11 -5.58
C TRP A 389 -23.03 30.39 -6.79
N LYS A 390 -23.85 31.46 -6.75
CA LYS A 390 -24.75 31.80 -7.86
C LYS A 390 -23.97 32.25 -9.09
N ARG A 391 -22.84 32.96 -8.89
CA ARG A 391 -21.95 33.36 -10.00
C ARG A 391 -21.34 32.18 -10.73
N VAL A 392 -21.11 31.07 -10.02
CA VAL A 392 -20.55 29.84 -10.61
C VAL A 392 -21.53 29.24 -11.62
N PHE A 393 -22.83 29.21 -11.34
CA PHE A 393 -23.83 28.85 -12.34
C PHE A 393 -23.96 29.92 -13.43
N GLY A 394 -23.97 31.19 -13.05
CA GLY A 394 -24.32 32.29 -13.96
C GLY A 394 -25.84 32.42 -14.12
N HIS A 395 -26.26 33.58 -14.65
CA HIS A 395 -27.66 33.98 -14.64
C HIS A 395 -28.57 33.03 -15.45
N GLU A 396 -28.16 32.63 -16.66
CA GLU A 396 -28.99 31.80 -17.55
C GLU A 396 -29.22 30.38 -16.99
N ASP A 397 -28.14 29.73 -16.54
CA ASP A 397 -28.20 28.38 -16.02
C ASP A 397 -28.94 28.34 -14.69
N LEU A 398 -28.74 29.32 -13.82
CA LEU A 398 -29.48 29.42 -12.57
C LEU A 398 -30.99 29.59 -12.80
N ASN A 399 -31.39 30.45 -13.75
CA ASN A 399 -32.79 30.57 -14.15
C ASN A 399 -33.35 29.24 -14.65
N THR A 400 -32.60 28.55 -15.51
CA THR A 400 -32.99 27.24 -16.05
C THR A 400 -33.18 26.19 -14.95
N LEU A 401 -32.29 26.14 -13.97
CA LEU A 401 -32.37 25.21 -12.83
C LEU A 401 -33.60 25.49 -11.95
N CYS A 402 -33.93 26.77 -11.71
CA CYS A 402 -35.09 27.18 -10.91
C CYS A 402 -36.44 27.06 -11.64
N ARG A 403 -36.48 26.87 -12.97
CA ARG A 403 -37.74 26.73 -13.72
C ARG A 403 -38.57 25.55 -13.19
N GLY A 404 -39.85 25.80 -12.96
CA GLY A 404 -40.80 24.82 -12.42
C GLY A 404 -40.59 24.50 -10.94
N GLY A 405 -39.65 25.15 -10.26
CA GLY A 405 -39.40 24.97 -8.83
C GLY A 405 -40.18 25.96 -7.95
N HIS A 406 -40.12 25.75 -6.63
CA HIS A 406 -40.80 26.58 -5.62
C HIS A 406 -40.13 27.93 -5.34
N ARG A 407 -38.92 28.17 -5.85
CA ARG A 407 -38.16 29.40 -5.61
C ARG A 407 -37.53 29.93 -6.89
N SER A 408 -37.64 31.23 -7.09
CA SER A 408 -36.91 31.99 -8.11
C SER A 408 -35.43 32.18 -7.71
N PRO A 409 -34.54 32.46 -8.68
CA PRO A 409 -33.14 32.75 -8.39
C PRO A 409 -32.91 33.88 -7.37
N SER A 410 -33.77 34.89 -7.31
CA SER A 410 -33.67 36.01 -6.37
C SER A 410 -33.91 35.61 -4.92
N GLU A 411 -34.68 34.55 -4.67
CA GLU A 411 -35.00 34.06 -3.32
C GLU A 411 -33.87 33.24 -2.69
N TYR A 412 -32.89 32.82 -3.48
CA TYR A 412 -31.71 32.11 -3.01
C TYR A 412 -30.58 33.08 -2.63
N ASN A 413 -30.00 32.87 -1.45
CA ASN A 413 -28.82 33.62 -1.01
C ASN A 413 -27.52 32.99 -1.53
N GLY A 414 -26.80 33.72 -2.39
CA GLY A 414 -25.56 33.26 -3.02
C GLY A 414 -24.37 33.06 -2.06
N SER A 415 -24.42 33.62 -0.85
CA SER A 415 -23.40 33.40 0.17
C SER A 415 -23.74 32.25 1.13
N ARG A 416 -24.94 31.65 1.03
CA ARG A 416 -25.37 30.52 1.87
C ARG A 416 -25.36 29.23 1.07
N TYR A 417 -24.40 28.36 1.34
CA TYR A 417 -24.29 27.09 0.62
C TYR A 417 -25.42 26.11 0.86
N THR A 418 -26.15 26.24 1.97
CA THR A 418 -27.35 25.44 2.20
C THR A 418 -28.47 25.73 1.20
N ASP A 419 -28.52 26.96 0.68
CA ASP A 419 -29.41 27.31 -0.42
C ASP A 419 -28.94 26.70 -1.76
N CYS A 420 -27.63 26.61 -1.98
CA CYS A 420 -27.06 25.85 -3.11
C CYS A 420 -27.41 24.36 -3.03
N LEU A 421 -27.23 23.74 -1.86
CA LEU A 421 -27.56 22.34 -1.62
C LEU A 421 -29.05 22.07 -1.85
N ARG A 422 -29.94 22.96 -1.37
CA ARG A 422 -31.39 22.86 -1.64
C ARG A 422 -31.70 22.95 -3.14
N LEU A 423 -31.06 23.86 -3.87
CA LEU A 423 -31.22 23.94 -5.33
C LEU A 423 -30.79 22.64 -6.02
N ILE A 424 -29.61 22.11 -5.66
CA ILE A 424 -29.10 20.84 -6.20
C ILE A 424 -30.10 19.72 -5.92
N GLY A 425 -30.58 19.60 -4.67
CA GLY A 425 -31.55 18.58 -4.27
C GLY A 425 -32.85 18.64 -5.07
N ASN A 426 -33.46 19.83 -5.11
CA ASN A 426 -34.71 20.05 -5.85
C ASN A 426 -34.55 19.74 -7.35
N THR A 427 -33.40 20.11 -7.94
CA THR A 427 -33.14 19.87 -9.37
C THR A 427 -32.94 18.40 -9.66
N CYS A 428 -32.21 17.66 -8.81
CA CYS A 428 -31.99 16.23 -8.99
C CYS A 428 -33.28 15.41 -8.81
N GLN A 429 -34.23 15.88 -7.99
CA GLN A 429 -35.54 15.24 -7.84
C GLN A 429 -36.48 15.50 -9.04
N HIS A 430 -36.31 16.64 -9.73
CA HIS A 430 -37.13 17.07 -10.86
C HIS A 430 -36.26 17.51 -12.06
N PRO A 431 -35.63 16.55 -12.77
CA PRO A 431 -34.63 16.85 -13.79
C PRO A 431 -35.19 17.45 -15.10
N ASP A 432 -36.49 17.26 -15.41
CA ASP A 432 -37.31 17.88 -16.48
C ASP A 432 -36.59 18.32 -17.77
N GLY A 433 -35.65 17.51 -18.29
CA GLY A 433 -34.87 17.87 -19.48
C GLY A 433 -34.01 19.14 -19.32
N LYS A 434 -33.85 19.68 -18.10
CA LYS A 434 -33.15 20.93 -17.78
C LYS A 434 -31.71 20.92 -18.30
N LEU A 435 -31.04 19.77 -18.21
CA LEU A 435 -29.66 19.57 -18.70
C LEU A 435 -29.46 20.04 -20.15
N ARG A 436 -30.45 19.83 -21.03
CA ARG A 436 -30.32 20.19 -22.45
C ARG A 436 -30.19 21.70 -22.65
N GLN A 437 -30.77 22.49 -21.75
CA GLN A 437 -30.85 23.94 -21.81
C GLN A 437 -29.67 24.65 -21.12
N LEU A 438 -28.86 23.91 -20.33
CA LEU A 438 -27.70 24.48 -19.65
C LEU A 438 -26.60 24.86 -20.64
N LYS A 439 -26.05 26.06 -20.46
CA LYS A 439 -25.04 26.70 -21.31
C LYS A 439 -23.61 26.36 -20.91
N LYS A 440 -23.33 26.25 -19.61
CA LYS A 440 -21.98 25.94 -19.10
C LYS A 440 -21.63 24.45 -19.14
N LYS A 441 -22.54 23.58 -19.61
CA LYS A 441 -22.25 22.16 -19.75
C LYS A 441 -21.10 21.95 -20.75
N THR A 442 -20.27 20.96 -20.48
CA THR A 442 -19.23 20.50 -21.40
C THR A 442 -19.78 19.36 -22.26
N PRO A 443 -19.12 19.02 -23.38
CA PRO A 443 -19.49 17.83 -24.15
C PRO A 443 -19.47 16.52 -23.33
N ALA A 444 -18.67 16.49 -22.26
CA ALA A 444 -18.58 15.35 -21.35
C ALA A 444 -19.72 15.29 -20.32
N THR A 445 -20.52 16.36 -20.16
CA THR A 445 -21.60 16.42 -19.17
C THR A 445 -22.75 15.50 -19.57
N SER A 446 -22.83 14.34 -18.91
CA SER A 446 -23.80 13.28 -19.18
C SER A 446 -25.09 13.40 -18.37
N SER A 447 -25.08 14.12 -17.25
CA SER A 447 -26.22 14.26 -16.34
C SER A 447 -26.18 15.60 -15.58
N LEU A 448 -27.26 15.94 -14.86
CA LEU A 448 -27.29 17.14 -14.00
C LEU A 448 -26.30 16.99 -12.82
N GLU A 449 -26.16 15.77 -12.34
CA GLU A 449 -25.21 15.39 -11.30
C GLU A 449 -23.77 15.70 -11.73
N HIS A 450 -23.41 15.26 -12.94
CA HIS A 450 -22.11 15.52 -13.52
C HIS A 450 -21.90 17.03 -13.72
N TYR A 451 -22.93 17.76 -14.14
CA TYR A 451 -22.87 19.22 -14.26
C TYR A 451 -22.56 19.91 -12.93
N PHE A 452 -23.21 19.51 -11.83
CA PHE A 452 -22.95 20.09 -10.51
C PHE A 452 -21.53 19.81 -10.01
N LEU A 453 -21.02 18.58 -10.19
CA LEU A 453 -19.66 18.23 -9.79
C LEU A 453 -18.58 18.92 -10.64
N GLN A 454 -18.87 19.23 -11.90
CA GLN A 454 -17.96 20.05 -12.73
C GLN A 454 -17.85 21.50 -12.20
N LEU A 455 -18.95 22.05 -11.70
CA LEU A 455 -18.97 23.42 -11.15
C LEU A 455 -18.47 23.50 -9.70
N PHE A 456 -18.69 22.45 -8.92
CA PHE A 456 -18.32 22.38 -7.50
C PHE A 456 -17.53 21.09 -7.20
N PRO A 457 -16.30 20.96 -7.74
CA PRO A 457 -15.52 19.72 -7.62
C PRO A 457 -15.14 19.38 -6.18
N THR A 458 -15.04 20.37 -5.28
CA THR A 458 -14.71 20.19 -3.87
C THR A 458 -15.94 19.98 -2.97
N LEU A 459 -17.16 20.03 -3.52
CA LEU A 459 -18.38 19.87 -2.72
C LEU A 459 -18.44 18.52 -1.97
N PRO A 460 -18.13 17.37 -2.59
CA PRO A 460 -18.09 16.10 -1.88
C PRO A 460 -17.10 16.11 -0.70
N LEU A 461 -15.92 16.72 -0.88
CA LEU A 461 -14.92 16.83 0.19
C LEU A 461 -15.47 17.63 1.38
N VAL A 462 -16.05 18.81 1.12
CA VAL A 462 -16.59 19.67 2.17
C VAL A 462 -17.69 18.96 2.96
N LEU A 463 -18.64 18.34 2.26
CA LEU A 463 -19.72 17.60 2.93
C LEU A 463 -19.16 16.44 3.74
N HIS A 464 -18.17 15.74 3.21
CA HIS A 464 -17.48 14.66 3.92
C HIS A 464 -16.79 15.16 5.20
N GLN A 465 -16.13 16.33 5.16
CA GLN A 465 -15.50 16.95 6.33
C GLN A 465 -16.53 17.32 7.41
N ILE A 466 -17.63 17.98 7.04
CA ILE A 466 -18.71 18.36 7.99
C ILE A 466 -19.31 17.13 8.67
N ILE A 467 -19.54 16.03 7.91
CA ILE A 467 -20.05 14.77 8.48
C ILE A 467 -19.00 14.10 9.38
N ARG A 468 -17.71 14.31 9.10
CA ARG A 468 -16.63 13.73 9.89
C ARG A 468 -16.54 14.33 11.29
N GLU A 469 -16.85 15.62 11.44
CA GLU A 469 -16.81 16.37 12.69
C GLU A 469 -17.83 15.90 13.73
N ASP A 470 -19.01 15.43 13.28
CA ASP A 470 -20.04 14.92 14.19
C ASP A 470 -20.42 13.46 13.85
N PRO A 471 -20.00 12.49 14.69
CA PRO A 471 -20.26 11.07 14.49
C PRO A 471 -21.74 10.69 14.33
N LYS A 472 -22.69 11.51 14.79
CA LYS A 472 -24.12 11.21 14.65
C LYS A 472 -24.56 11.10 13.19
N TRP A 473 -23.89 11.80 12.28
CA TRP A 473 -24.22 11.77 10.86
C TRP A 473 -23.70 10.49 10.17
N LYS A 474 -22.57 9.94 10.65
CA LYS A 474 -21.97 8.70 10.12
C LYS A 474 -22.87 7.48 10.33
N THR A 475 -23.80 7.54 11.28
CA THR A 475 -24.71 6.43 11.59
C THR A 475 -26.01 6.47 10.77
N LEU A 476 -26.25 7.53 9.98
CA LEU A 476 -27.42 7.62 9.13
C LEU A 476 -27.43 6.47 8.10
N PRO A 477 -28.56 5.75 7.92
CA PRO A 477 -28.64 4.65 6.98
C PRO A 477 -28.21 5.02 5.55
N ALA A 478 -28.57 6.23 5.10
CA ALA A 478 -28.24 6.73 3.76
C ALA A 478 -26.73 7.04 3.57
N LEU A 479 -25.99 7.25 4.67
CA LEU A 479 -24.56 7.60 4.64
C LEU A 479 -23.63 6.45 5.04
N LYS A 480 -24.20 5.33 5.52
CA LYS A 480 -23.44 4.17 6.01
C LYS A 480 -22.50 3.56 4.96
N GLU A 481 -22.84 3.67 3.67
CA GLU A 481 -21.98 3.20 2.58
C GLU A 481 -20.67 4.00 2.47
N PHE A 482 -20.73 5.31 2.77
CA PHE A 482 -19.61 6.25 2.68
C PHE A 482 -18.83 6.35 3.99
N PHE A 483 -19.48 6.04 5.12
CA PHE A 483 -18.86 6.01 6.44
C PHE A 483 -19.02 4.63 7.09
N PRO A 484 -18.30 3.60 6.61
CA PRO A 484 -18.45 2.26 7.16
C PRO A 484 -17.97 2.21 8.62
N VAL A 485 -18.80 1.64 9.48
CA VAL A 485 -18.46 1.37 10.88
C VAL A 485 -17.62 0.09 10.94
N ILE A 486 -16.35 0.24 11.28
CA ILE A 486 -15.42 -0.89 11.38
C ILE A 486 -15.35 -1.35 12.84
N ASP A 487 -16.12 -2.39 13.16
CA ASP A 487 -16.10 -3.01 14.48
C ASP A 487 -15.08 -4.16 14.52
N ARG A 488 -13.83 -3.84 14.87
CA ARG A 488 -12.78 -4.84 15.12
C ARG A 488 -12.91 -5.53 16.50
N ARG A 489 -13.94 -5.20 17.31
CA ARG A 489 -14.18 -5.71 18.67
C ARG A 489 -15.26 -6.81 18.75
N LYS A 490 -16.04 -7.05 17.68
CA LYS A 490 -17.02 -8.14 17.64
C LYS A 490 -16.37 -9.52 17.50
N ARG A 491 -16.39 -10.28 18.61
CA ARG A 491 -16.03 -11.72 18.64
C ARG A 491 -16.86 -12.47 17.60
N PRO A 492 -16.27 -13.37 16.79
CA PRO A 492 -17.05 -14.35 16.08
C PRO A 492 -17.86 -15.14 17.10
N ILE A 493 -19.14 -15.37 16.83
CA ILE A 493 -19.92 -16.39 17.53
C ILE A 493 -19.16 -17.70 17.29
N GLN A 494 -18.38 -18.13 18.27
CA GLN A 494 -17.71 -19.42 18.21
C GLN A 494 -18.80 -20.49 18.24
N THR A 495 -19.15 -21.02 17.08
CA THR A 495 -19.75 -22.36 17.01
C THR A 495 -18.76 -23.31 17.70
N LYS A 496 -19.20 -23.91 18.81
CA LYS A 496 -18.44 -24.73 19.79
C LYS A 496 -17.63 -25.91 19.22
N ALA A 497 -17.55 -26.11 17.91
CA ALA A 497 -16.96 -27.29 17.30
C ALA A 497 -15.43 -27.23 17.09
N TYR A 498 -14.79 -26.05 17.07
CA TYR A 498 -13.39 -25.93 16.65
C TYR A 498 -12.35 -25.82 17.79
N THR A 499 -12.77 -25.64 19.05
CA THR A 499 -11.85 -25.31 20.16
C THR A 499 -11.17 -26.53 20.79
N MET A 500 -11.57 -27.77 20.47
CA MET A 500 -10.96 -28.96 21.09
C MET A 500 -9.73 -29.53 20.37
N TYR A 501 -9.40 -29.07 19.16
CA TYR A 501 -8.27 -29.67 18.40
C TYR A 501 -6.92 -28.95 18.58
N GLN A 502 -6.88 -27.72 19.10
CA GLN A 502 -5.64 -26.92 19.16
C GLN A 502 -4.96 -26.84 20.54
N ILE A 503 -5.54 -27.44 21.59
CA ILE A 503 -5.00 -27.34 22.96
C ILE A 503 -4.16 -28.58 23.36
N ARG A 504 -4.13 -29.65 22.55
CA ARG A 504 -3.35 -30.87 22.89
C ARG A 504 -1.89 -30.92 22.39
N GLU A 505 -1.44 -30.01 21.54
CA GLU A 505 -0.10 -30.10 20.94
C GLU A 505 0.97 -29.18 21.56
N PHE A 506 0.63 -28.34 22.55
CA PHE A 506 1.60 -27.39 23.15
C PHE A 506 2.14 -27.80 24.53
N HIS A 507 1.90 -29.04 24.98
CA HIS A 507 2.38 -29.51 26.28
C HIS A 507 3.32 -30.72 26.26
N ASN A 508 3.81 -31.18 25.12
CA ASN A 508 4.89 -32.19 25.07
C ASN A 508 5.73 -32.05 23.80
N VAL A 509 6.74 -31.16 23.81
CA VAL A 509 8.08 -31.33 23.20
C VAL A 509 9.06 -30.43 23.95
#